data_AF-A0A925JEY2-F1
#
_entry.id   AF-A0A925JEY2-F1
#
_cell.length_a   1.000
_cell.length_b   1.000
_cell.length_c   1.000
_cell.angle_alpha   90.00
_cell.angle_beta   90.00
_cell.angle_gamma   90.00
#
_symmetry.space_group_name_H-M   'P 1'
#
loop_
_entity.id
_entity.type
_entity.pdbx_description
1 polymer ?
#
loop_
_entity_poly.entity_id
_entity_poly.type
_entity_poly.pdbx_seq_one_letter_code
_entity_poly.pdbx_strand_id
1 'polypeptide(L)'
;MALSRRKKIIIAVSAVAVLGLIIIISVFASRKDEPEVTVYSVVVRDELRSTVTASGEIRPIQFINLTSEVAGRIEEIYVKEGDMVSKGQPLVRLDPTQLQSSQDAQLAASQAALNDVQNARTQIIAAENSVAQAQQGVTVAEAGVSQQRQQLVNTQIALNTAQRELKRTTELVESGVASRSEYDAAKDRYDTAFALHESQKISVQEAIARANQERVRVRDAKRSVDSARISVRSSESNASRQQALLRGETSQRDKATQLSPLSGVIADIPSKVGTFAVASLSSTPLLTIADMSTINVEVKVDETEIANVEVGQPVKIKVDAFTDREIVGQVTQKTPLAVGKSATQGGLSNTINVQEAKEFRVVIQLKDMPDEVRNGLRPGMSATATITTKVKNKVLAVPLQAIVEKPATPAGDASPAPTVAGSVPQPSPAGEKPKDIKGVYIMDGKKVKFVEVATGITGESDIEITSGVSEGMKIITGPSRILKTLKEGTTVKEQTTKPGAQANANAS
;
A
#
# COMPACT_ATOMS: atom_id res chain seq x y z
N MET A 1 -52.83 -97.64 -11.77
CA MET A 1 -53.81 -96.74 -12.43
C MET A 1 -53.20 -96.22 -13.72
N ALA A 2 -53.75 -96.56 -14.88
CA ALA A 2 -53.26 -96.13 -16.19
C ALA A 2 -53.48 -94.62 -16.36
N LEU A 3 -52.42 -93.83 -16.50
CA LEU A 3 -52.54 -92.39 -16.76
C LEU A 3 -53.19 -92.15 -18.13
N SER A 4 -54.29 -91.40 -18.11
CA SER A 4 -55.04 -90.90 -19.27
C SER A 4 -54.12 -90.32 -20.36
N ARG A 5 -54.40 -90.64 -21.63
CA ARG A 5 -53.63 -90.23 -22.83
C ARG A 5 -53.33 -88.72 -22.87
N ARG A 6 -54.17 -87.86 -22.26
CA ARG A 6 -53.93 -86.41 -22.19
C ARG A 6 -52.75 -86.02 -21.30
N LYS A 7 -52.50 -86.73 -20.19
CA LYS A 7 -51.37 -86.43 -19.29
C LYS A 7 -50.02 -86.81 -19.90
N LYS A 8 -49.96 -87.85 -20.75
CA LYS A 8 -48.72 -88.24 -21.46
C LYS A 8 -48.29 -87.21 -22.51
N ILE A 9 -49.26 -86.59 -23.20
CA ILE A 9 -48.99 -85.54 -24.19
C ILE A 9 -48.47 -84.27 -23.50
N ILE A 10 -49.04 -83.88 -22.36
CA ILE A 10 -48.59 -82.69 -21.61
C ILE A 10 -47.15 -82.87 -21.09
N ILE A 11 -46.79 -84.06 -20.61
CA ILE A 11 -45.42 -84.36 -20.14
C ILE A 11 -44.41 -84.40 -21.31
N ALA A 12 -44.82 -84.89 -22.49
CA ALA A 12 -43.97 -84.88 -23.67
C ALA A 12 -43.73 -83.45 -24.20
N VAL A 13 -44.77 -82.60 -24.22
CA VAL A 13 -44.65 -81.21 -24.65
C VAL A 13 -43.85 -80.37 -23.65
N SER A 14 -43.98 -80.61 -22.35
CA SER A 14 -43.15 -79.91 -21.35
C SER A 14 -41.67 -80.33 -21.42
N ALA A 15 -41.36 -81.60 -21.69
CA ALA A 15 -39.99 -82.06 -21.88
C ALA A 15 -39.32 -81.43 -23.11
N VAL A 16 -40.05 -81.29 -24.23
CA VAL A 16 -39.55 -80.64 -25.45
C VAL A 16 -39.39 -79.13 -25.24
N ALA A 17 -40.30 -78.47 -24.51
CA ALA A 17 -40.17 -77.06 -24.16
C ALA A 17 -38.95 -76.80 -23.26
N VAL A 18 -38.67 -77.68 -22.29
CA VAL A 18 -37.50 -77.56 -21.41
C VAL A 18 -36.21 -77.81 -22.18
N LEU A 19 -36.16 -78.80 -23.08
CA LEU A 19 -35.00 -79.03 -23.95
C LEU A 19 -34.77 -77.87 -24.93
N GLY A 20 -35.83 -77.32 -25.51
CA GLY A 20 -35.76 -76.11 -26.34
C GLY A 20 -35.22 -74.91 -25.57
N LEU A 21 -35.66 -74.72 -24.33
CA LEU A 21 -35.17 -73.65 -23.46
C LEU A 21 -33.68 -73.85 -23.12
N ILE A 22 -33.25 -75.08 -22.84
CA ILE A 22 -31.84 -75.39 -22.54
C ILE A 22 -30.94 -75.12 -23.77
N ILE A 23 -31.41 -75.45 -24.98
CA ILE A 23 -30.66 -75.18 -26.21
C ILE A 23 -30.61 -73.68 -26.50
N ILE A 24 -31.72 -72.95 -26.32
CA ILE A 24 -31.76 -71.49 -26.49
C ILE A 24 -30.83 -70.81 -25.48
N ILE A 25 -30.83 -71.25 -24.22
CA ILE A 25 -29.93 -70.75 -23.17
C ILE A 25 -28.46 -71.09 -23.49
N SER A 26 -28.17 -72.28 -24.00
CA SER A 26 -26.81 -72.71 -24.39
C SER A 26 -26.25 -71.92 -25.59
N VAL A 27 -27.10 -71.65 -26.59
CA VAL A 27 -26.72 -70.87 -27.78
C VAL A 27 -26.59 -69.38 -27.44
N PHE A 28 -27.41 -68.83 -26.54
CA PHE A 28 -27.22 -67.46 -26.04
C PHE A 28 -25.99 -67.33 -25.12
N ALA A 29 -25.67 -68.35 -24.33
CA ALA A 29 -24.49 -68.33 -23.44
C ALA A 29 -23.15 -68.46 -24.19
N SER A 30 -23.15 -68.91 -25.45
CA SER A 30 -21.92 -69.03 -26.27
C SER A 30 -21.63 -67.83 -27.19
N ARG A 31 -22.44 -66.76 -27.17
CA ARG A 31 -22.02 -65.48 -27.76
C ARG A 31 -21.03 -64.82 -26.82
N LYS A 32 -19.75 -65.12 -27.05
CA LYS A 32 -18.65 -64.37 -26.46
C LYS A 32 -18.61 -63.02 -27.17
N ASP A 33 -19.30 -62.02 -26.61
CA ASP A 33 -19.25 -60.64 -27.11
C ASP A 33 -17.78 -60.18 -27.12
N GLU A 34 -17.20 -60.07 -28.31
CA GLU A 34 -15.85 -59.54 -28.50
C GLU A 34 -15.93 -58.01 -28.37
N PRO A 35 -15.22 -57.38 -27.43
CA PRO A 35 -15.28 -55.93 -27.29
C PRO A 35 -14.65 -55.26 -28.51
N GLU A 36 -15.39 -54.33 -29.13
CA GLU A 36 -14.89 -53.45 -30.18
C GLU A 36 -13.99 -52.39 -29.56
N VAL A 37 -12.80 -52.21 -30.14
CA VAL A 37 -11.82 -51.25 -29.64
C VAL A 37 -11.21 -50.45 -30.79
N THR A 38 -10.85 -49.20 -30.52
CA THR A 38 -10.19 -48.32 -31.48
C THR A 38 -8.68 -48.50 -31.38
N VAL A 39 -8.00 -48.50 -32.53
CA VAL A 39 -6.54 -48.60 -32.57
C VAL A 39 -5.94 -47.24 -32.90
N TYR A 40 -5.02 -46.79 -32.08
CA TYR A 40 -4.24 -45.58 -32.28
C TYR A 40 -2.77 -45.95 -32.50
N SER A 41 -2.08 -45.26 -33.41
CA SER A 41 -0.64 -45.46 -33.61
C SER A 41 0.11 -44.43 -32.81
N VAL A 42 1.08 -44.84 -31.98
CA VAL A 42 1.88 -43.90 -31.18
C VAL A 42 2.64 -42.94 -32.10
N VAL A 43 2.49 -41.64 -31.89
CA VAL A 43 3.13 -40.58 -32.69
C VAL A 43 4.08 -39.76 -31.82
N VAL A 44 5.21 -39.35 -32.39
CA VAL A 44 6.08 -38.34 -31.78
C VAL A 44 5.49 -36.96 -32.06
N ARG A 45 5.16 -36.22 -31.02
CA ARG A 45 4.75 -34.82 -31.14
C ARG A 45 5.94 -33.90 -30.98
N ASP A 46 5.96 -32.86 -31.81
CA ASP A 46 7.00 -31.83 -31.77
C ASP A 46 7.01 -31.10 -30.42
N GLU A 47 5.84 -30.85 -29.86
CA GLU A 47 5.67 -30.19 -28.57
C GLU A 47 4.46 -30.73 -27.81
N LEU A 48 4.64 -30.98 -26.51
CA LEU A 48 3.55 -31.27 -25.57
C LEU A 48 3.62 -30.28 -24.41
N ARG A 49 2.51 -29.58 -24.20
CA ARG A 49 2.35 -28.56 -23.16
C ARG A 49 1.38 -29.08 -22.11
N SER A 50 1.75 -28.91 -20.85
CA SER A 50 0.83 -29.11 -19.72
C SER A 50 0.26 -27.75 -19.34
N THR A 51 -1.06 -27.64 -19.33
CA THR A 51 -1.77 -26.39 -19.06
C THR A 51 -2.70 -26.54 -17.87
N VAL A 52 -2.83 -25.46 -17.11
CA VAL A 52 -3.76 -25.30 -15.99
C VAL A 52 -4.69 -24.17 -16.35
N THR A 53 -6.00 -24.43 -16.37
CA THR A 53 -7.02 -23.43 -16.72
C THR A 53 -7.72 -23.00 -15.46
N ALA A 54 -7.72 -21.70 -15.19
CA ALA A 54 -8.35 -21.11 -14.02
C ALA A 54 -9.18 -19.89 -14.41
N SER A 55 -10.33 -19.73 -13.76
CA SER A 55 -11.14 -18.53 -13.88
C SER A 55 -10.71 -17.50 -12.84
N GLY A 56 -10.88 -16.23 -13.18
CA GLY A 56 -10.49 -15.11 -12.35
C GLY A 56 -11.11 -13.80 -12.77
N GLU A 57 -10.64 -12.73 -12.15
CA GLU A 57 -11.11 -11.37 -12.41
C GLU A 57 -9.94 -10.41 -12.63
N ILE A 58 -10.17 -9.38 -13.44
CA ILE A 58 -9.21 -8.30 -13.63
C ILE A 58 -9.18 -7.43 -12.38
N ARG A 59 -7.98 -7.26 -11.81
CA ARG A 59 -7.74 -6.36 -10.68
C ARG A 59 -6.67 -5.32 -11.00
N PRO A 60 -6.87 -4.06 -10.57
CA PRO A 60 -5.81 -3.07 -10.56
C PRO A 60 -4.70 -3.50 -9.60
N ILE A 61 -3.56 -2.81 -9.65
CA ILE A 61 -2.53 -2.95 -8.61
C ILE A 61 -3.10 -2.64 -7.23
N GLN A 62 -3.90 -1.58 -7.16
CA GLN A 62 -4.46 -1.09 -5.91
C GLN A 62 -5.76 -0.33 -6.15
N PHE A 63 -6.65 -0.39 -5.15
CA PHE A 63 -7.79 0.50 -5.02
C PHE A 63 -7.47 1.52 -3.93
N ILE A 64 -7.68 2.80 -4.22
CA ILE A 64 -7.57 3.86 -3.24
C ILE A 64 -8.97 4.41 -2.97
N ASN A 65 -9.41 4.26 -1.73
CA ASN A 65 -10.62 4.88 -1.22
C ASN A 65 -10.28 6.32 -0.83
N LEU A 66 -10.74 7.29 -1.63
CA LEU A 66 -10.54 8.70 -1.34
C LEU A 66 -11.58 9.13 -0.30
N THR A 67 -11.15 9.31 0.94
CA THR A 67 -11.98 9.86 2.03
C THR A 67 -11.84 11.37 2.11
N SER A 68 -12.82 12.06 2.69
CA SER A 68 -12.71 13.50 2.91
C SER A 68 -11.72 13.82 4.02
N GLU A 69 -10.81 14.75 3.78
CA GLU A 69 -9.89 15.26 4.81
C GLU A 69 -10.52 16.37 5.68
N VAL A 70 -11.56 17.03 5.18
CA VAL A 70 -12.30 18.09 5.87
C VAL A 70 -13.80 17.77 5.89
N ALA A 71 -14.49 18.22 6.93
CA ALA A 71 -15.93 18.06 7.00
C ALA A 71 -16.64 19.13 6.16
N GLY A 72 -17.66 18.75 5.40
CA GLY A 72 -18.40 19.69 4.56
C GLY A 72 -19.48 19.01 3.73
N ARG A 73 -20.40 19.82 3.19
CA ARG A 73 -21.41 19.32 2.24
C ARG A 73 -20.78 19.18 0.86
N ILE A 74 -21.04 18.07 0.17
CA ILE A 74 -20.60 17.89 -1.21
C ILE A 74 -21.42 18.83 -2.09
N GLU A 75 -20.76 19.81 -2.70
CA GLU A 75 -21.38 20.78 -3.60
C GLU A 75 -21.41 20.24 -5.04
N GLU A 76 -20.30 19.63 -5.48
CA GLU A 76 -20.14 19.18 -6.85
C GLU A 76 -19.19 17.98 -6.95
N ILE A 77 -19.49 17.08 -7.89
CA ILE A 77 -18.63 15.94 -8.27
C ILE A 77 -18.31 16.11 -9.76
N TYR A 78 -17.03 16.27 -10.09
CA TYR A 78 -16.56 16.61 -11.44
C TYR A 78 -16.41 15.40 -12.37
N VAL A 79 -16.47 14.18 -11.81
CA VAL A 79 -16.16 12.93 -12.51
C VAL A 79 -17.31 11.94 -12.41
N LYS A 80 -17.36 11.02 -13.37
CA LYS A 80 -18.30 9.90 -13.38
C LYS A 80 -17.57 8.57 -13.24
N GLU A 81 -18.31 7.54 -12.85
CA GLU A 81 -17.79 6.17 -12.83
C GLU A 81 -17.31 5.76 -14.22
N GLY A 82 -16.11 5.17 -14.28
CA GLY A 82 -15.46 4.79 -15.53
C GLY A 82 -14.62 5.89 -16.19
N ASP A 83 -14.65 7.14 -15.70
CA ASP A 83 -13.80 8.21 -16.21
C ASP A 83 -12.33 7.97 -15.86
N MET A 84 -11.44 8.33 -16.79
CA MET A 84 -10.00 8.28 -16.61
C MET A 84 -9.52 9.61 -16.01
N VAL A 85 -8.83 9.55 -14.88
CA VAL A 85 -8.37 10.73 -14.14
C VAL A 85 -6.85 10.77 -14.04
N SER A 86 -6.29 11.97 -14.05
CA SER A 86 -4.86 12.20 -13.86
C SER A 86 -4.56 12.62 -12.41
N LYS A 87 -3.35 12.33 -11.94
CA LYS A 87 -2.87 12.84 -10.64
C LYS A 87 -2.99 14.37 -10.56
N GLY A 88 -3.61 14.87 -9.50
CA GLY A 88 -3.86 16.30 -9.26
C GLY A 88 -5.14 16.85 -9.89
N GLN A 89 -5.89 16.05 -10.66
CA GLN A 89 -7.17 16.48 -11.22
C GLN A 89 -8.22 16.67 -10.11
N PRO A 90 -9.01 17.77 -10.13
CA PRO A 90 -10.10 17.96 -9.19
C PRO A 90 -11.22 16.95 -9.42
N LEU A 91 -11.68 16.31 -8.34
CA LEU A 91 -12.68 15.24 -8.38
C LEU A 91 -13.98 15.65 -7.68
N VAL A 92 -13.88 16.21 -6.47
CA VAL A 92 -15.02 16.59 -5.64
C VAL A 92 -14.77 17.95 -5.00
N ARG A 93 -15.78 18.81 -5.00
CA ARG A 93 -15.76 20.08 -4.27
C ARG A 93 -16.73 20.02 -3.09
N LEU A 94 -16.20 20.25 -1.90
CA LEU A 94 -16.98 20.49 -0.69
C LEU A 94 -17.26 21.97 -0.52
N ASP A 95 -18.38 22.29 0.11
CA ASP A 95 -18.77 23.66 0.48
C ASP A 95 -17.68 24.32 1.34
N PRO A 96 -16.98 25.34 0.81
CA PRO A 96 -15.86 25.97 1.50
C PRO A 96 -16.31 27.13 2.40
N THR A 97 -17.60 27.47 2.50
CA THR A 97 -18.07 28.71 3.16
C THR A 97 -17.60 28.86 4.61
N GLN A 98 -17.69 27.78 5.39
CA GLN A 98 -17.22 27.79 6.79
C GLN A 98 -15.69 27.94 6.87
N LEU A 99 -14.95 27.25 5.99
CA LEU A 99 -13.49 27.30 5.95
C LEU A 99 -12.97 28.66 5.47
N GLN A 100 -13.67 29.27 4.51
CA GLN A 100 -13.41 30.64 4.06
C GLN A 100 -13.65 31.64 5.18
N SER A 101 -14.76 31.51 5.91
CA SER A 101 -15.06 32.39 7.05
C SER A 101 -13.99 32.31 8.15
N SER A 102 -13.52 31.10 8.47
CA SER A 102 -12.41 30.89 9.40
C SER A 102 -11.09 31.48 8.88
N GLN A 103 -10.79 31.30 7.59
CA GLN A 103 -9.61 31.88 6.94
C GLN A 103 -9.64 33.42 6.99
N ASP A 104 -10.77 34.03 6.66
CA ASP A 104 -10.94 35.49 6.65
C ASP A 104 -10.78 36.09 8.06
N ALA A 105 -11.36 35.43 9.07
CA ALA A 105 -11.16 35.81 10.47
C ALA A 105 -9.67 35.72 10.86
N GLN A 106 -8.97 34.66 10.44
CA GLN A 106 -7.55 34.48 10.73
C GLN A 106 -6.66 35.44 9.94
N LEU A 107 -7.06 35.84 8.73
CA LEU A 107 -6.39 36.86 7.93
C LEU A 107 -6.47 38.22 8.61
N ALA A 108 -7.66 38.59 9.11
CA ALA A 108 -7.85 39.81 9.88
C ALA A 108 -6.99 39.83 11.16
N ALA A 109 -6.93 38.70 11.87
CA ALA A 109 -6.07 38.56 13.05
C ALA A 109 -4.57 38.68 12.71
N SER A 110 -4.13 38.10 11.60
CA SER A 110 -2.75 38.24 11.10
C SER A 110 -2.43 39.69 10.73
N GLN A 111 -3.35 40.40 10.09
CA GLN A 111 -3.16 41.80 9.73
C GLN A 111 -3.08 42.69 10.98
N ALA A 112 -3.93 42.45 11.98
CA ALA A 112 -3.87 43.14 13.26
C ALA A 112 -2.50 42.95 13.94
N ALA A 113 -1.99 41.71 13.97
CA ALA A 113 -0.68 41.43 14.54
C ALA A 113 0.48 42.09 13.77
N LEU A 114 0.37 42.24 12.45
CA LEU A 114 1.35 43.01 11.66
C LEU A 114 1.29 44.51 11.97
N ASN A 115 0.10 45.07 12.17
CA ASN A 115 -0.07 46.45 12.60
C ASN A 115 0.52 46.67 13.99
N ASP A 116 0.40 45.70 14.91
CA ASP A 116 1.03 45.76 16.23
C ASP A 116 2.56 45.78 16.14
N VAL A 117 3.15 45.03 15.20
CA VAL A 117 4.60 45.11 14.92
C VAL A 117 4.98 46.51 14.45
N GLN A 118 4.20 47.12 13.56
CA GLN A 118 4.44 48.50 13.10
C GLN A 118 4.33 49.51 14.24
N ASN A 119 3.33 49.37 15.11
CA ASN A 119 3.16 50.20 16.29
C ASN A 119 4.36 50.07 17.24
N ALA A 120 4.80 48.84 17.52
CA ALA A 120 5.98 48.58 18.36
C ALA A 120 7.27 49.15 17.74
N ARG A 121 7.42 49.10 16.41
CA ARG A 121 8.57 49.73 15.70
C ARG A 121 8.55 51.25 15.84
N THR A 122 7.38 51.87 15.77
CA THR A 122 7.22 53.31 16.01
C THR A 122 7.64 53.69 17.44
N GLN A 123 7.40 52.82 18.43
CA GLN A 123 7.87 53.04 19.81
C GLN A 123 9.40 53.03 19.93
N ILE A 124 10.12 52.25 19.12
CA ILE A 124 11.59 52.31 19.07
C ILE A 124 12.04 53.69 18.62
N ILE A 125 11.45 54.23 17.55
CA ILE A 125 11.79 55.56 17.02
C ILE A 125 11.53 56.64 18.10
N ALA A 126 10.41 56.56 18.81
CA ALA A 126 10.12 57.47 19.92
C ALA A 126 11.16 57.35 21.06
N ALA A 127 11.56 56.13 21.42
CA ALA A 127 12.57 55.89 22.43
C ALA A 127 13.96 56.38 21.99
N GLU A 128 14.34 56.20 20.72
CA GLU A 128 15.60 56.71 20.15
C GLU A 128 15.63 58.24 20.16
N ASN A 129 14.52 58.90 19.83
CA ASN A 129 14.40 60.34 19.95
C ASN A 129 14.58 60.82 21.40
N SER A 130 14.09 60.07 22.38
CA SER A 130 14.29 60.38 23.81
C SER A 130 15.76 60.28 24.23
N VAL A 131 16.52 59.32 23.68
CA VAL A 131 17.97 59.22 23.89
C VAL A 131 18.68 60.43 23.31
N ALA A 132 18.32 60.85 22.10
CA ALA A 132 18.92 62.04 21.48
C ALA A 132 18.68 63.30 22.32
N GLN A 133 17.46 63.50 22.84
CA GLN A 133 17.12 64.61 23.72
C GLN A 133 17.91 64.55 25.05
N ALA A 134 18.00 63.38 25.68
CA ALA A 134 18.76 63.21 26.91
C ALA A 134 20.26 63.48 26.69
N GLN A 135 20.80 63.08 25.52
CA GLN A 135 22.20 63.32 25.17
C GLN A 135 22.48 64.83 25.00
N GLN A 136 21.55 65.58 24.39
CA GLN A 136 21.65 67.04 24.32
C GLN A 136 21.66 67.67 25.72
N GLY A 137 20.86 67.15 26.65
CA GLY A 137 20.88 67.56 28.06
C GLY A 137 22.24 67.37 28.73
N VAL A 138 22.91 66.23 28.50
CA VAL A 138 24.27 65.99 28.98
C VAL A 138 25.26 67.01 28.41
N THR A 139 25.21 67.27 27.10
CA THR A 139 26.10 68.25 26.46
C THR A 139 25.95 69.64 27.09
N VAL A 140 24.71 70.09 27.34
CA VAL A 140 24.44 71.38 27.99
C VAL A 140 24.95 71.38 29.44
N ALA A 141 24.74 70.29 30.19
CA ALA A 141 25.21 70.19 31.57
C ALA A 141 26.75 70.16 31.66
N GLU A 142 27.42 69.47 30.75
CA GLU A 142 28.89 69.42 30.66
C GLU A 142 29.49 70.79 30.32
N ALA A 143 28.85 71.56 29.42
CA ALA A 143 29.23 72.94 29.17
C ALA A 143 29.11 73.80 30.45
N GLY A 144 28.07 73.60 31.25
CA GLY A 144 27.91 74.25 32.56
C GLY A 144 29.03 73.89 33.55
N VAL A 145 29.46 72.63 33.61
CA VAL A 145 30.61 72.21 34.43
C VAL A 145 31.89 72.92 33.97
N SER A 146 32.12 72.99 32.67
CA SER A 146 33.29 73.70 32.11
C SER A 146 33.31 75.17 32.50
N GLN A 147 32.15 75.84 32.46
CA GLN A 147 32.01 77.24 32.88
C GLN A 147 32.33 77.43 34.38
N GLN A 148 31.79 76.58 35.25
CA GLN A 148 32.05 76.68 36.71
C GLN A 148 33.51 76.36 37.04
N ARG A 149 34.13 75.41 36.32
CA ARG A 149 35.56 75.11 36.46
C ARG A 149 36.44 76.29 36.08
N GLN A 150 36.11 77.00 35.01
CA GLN A 150 36.86 78.20 34.61
C GLN A 150 36.77 79.29 35.69
N GLN A 151 35.60 79.48 36.29
CA GLN A 151 35.41 80.42 37.39
C GLN A 151 36.21 80.00 38.64
N LEU A 152 36.28 78.70 38.95
CA LEU A 152 37.10 78.16 40.05
C LEU A 152 38.59 78.45 39.84
N VAL A 153 39.09 78.33 38.60
CA VAL A 153 40.48 78.69 38.29
C VAL A 153 40.72 80.17 38.56
N ASN A 154 39.79 81.05 38.21
CA ASN A 154 39.91 82.48 38.49
C ASN A 154 39.91 82.78 40.00
N THR A 155 39.03 82.15 40.78
CA THR A 155 39.01 82.34 42.25
C THR A 155 40.24 81.75 42.93
N GLN A 156 40.78 80.64 42.41
CA GLN A 156 42.06 80.08 42.87
C GLN A 156 43.24 81.04 42.62
N ILE A 157 43.29 81.70 41.46
CA ILE A 157 44.31 82.72 41.17
C ILE A 157 44.20 83.90 42.14
N ALA A 158 42.98 84.35 42.44
CA ALA A 158 42.73 85.41 43.41
C ALA A 158 43.16 85.01 44.83
N LEU A 159 42.81 83.80 45.28
CA LEU A 159 43.24 83.25 46.56
C LEU A 159 44.78 83.18 46.66
N ASN A 160 45.45 82.65 45.64
CA ASN A 160 46.91 82.58 45.61
C ASN A 160 47.58 83.95 45.66
N THR A 161 46.93 84.97 45.10
CA THR A 161 47.41 86.35 45.15
C THR A 161 47.22 86.95 46.53
N ALA A 162 46.04 86.79 47.14
CA ALA A 162 45.76 87.23 48.51
C ALA A 162 46.65 86.51 49.55
N GLN A 163 46.93 85.22 49.36
CA GLN A 163 47.82 84.45 50.23
C GLN A 163 49.28 84.96 50.16
N ARG A 164 49.77 85.26 48.96
CA ARG A 164 51.11 85.87 48.80
C ARG A 164 51.19 87.26 49.42
N GLU A 165 50.13 88.06 49.29
CA GLU A 165 50.03 89.38 49.94
C GLU A 165 50.10 89.24 51.46
N LEU A 166 49.25 88.39 52.05
CA LEU A 166 49.22 88.15 53.49
C LEU A 166 50.58 87.66 54.00
N LYS A 167 51.20 86.71 53.30
CA LYS A 167 52.54 86.22 53.68
C LYS A 167 53.57 87.36 53.70
N ARG A 168 53.60 88.18 52.66
CA ARG A 168 54.53 89.31 52.56
C ARG A 168 54.28 90.36 53.65
N THR A 169 53.01 90.71 53.91
CA THR A 169 52.68 91.69 54.96
C THR A 169 52.97 91.15 56.36
N THR A 170 52.81 89.84 56.59
CA THR A 170 53.19 89.18 57.84
C THR A 170 54.69 89.34 58.10
N GLU A 171 55.53 89.01 57.11
CA GLU A 171 56.99 89.17 57.18
C GLU A 171 57.39 90.64 57.43
N LEU A 172 56.70 91.60 56.81
CA LEU A 172 56.96 93.03 56.99
C LEU A 172 56.57 93.54 58.39
N VAL A 173 55.46 93.06 58.96
CA VAL A 173 55.05 93.40 60.34
C VAL A 173 56.03 92.80 61.35
N GLU A 174 56.48 91.55 61.15
CA GLU A 174 57.49 90.91 61.99
C GLU A 174 58.83 91.67 61.96
N SER A 175 59.20 92.22 60.80
CA SER A 175 60.38 93.09 60.66
C SER A 175 60.19 94.52 61.18
N GLY A 176 58.99 94.88 61.67
CA GLY A 176 58.67 96.19 62.25
C GLY A 176 58.42 97.32 61.23
N VAL A 177 58.28 97.00 59.94
CA VAL A 177 58.18 97.98 58.84
C VAL A 177 56.73 98.30 58.47
N ALA A 178 55.79 97.37 58.69
CA ALA A 178 54.37 97.53 58.36
C ALA A 178 53.47 97.68 59.60
N SER A 179 52.28 98.27 59.42
CA SER A 179 51.32 98.52 60.51
C SER A 179 50.37 97.35 60.75
N ARG A 180 49.85 97.20 61.98
CA ARG A 180 48.88 96.14 62.31
C ARG A 180 47.58 96.23 61.49
N SER A 181 47.16 97.45 61.14
CA SER A 181 45.99 97.66 60.27
C SER A 181 46.20 97.13 58.85
N GLU A 182 47.43 97.15 58.32
CA GLU A 182 47.76 96.61 56.99
C GLU A 182 47.71 95.08 57.00
N TYR A 183 48.15 94.46 58.11
CA TYR A 183 48.01 93.03 58.31
C TYR A 183 46.54 92.60 58.39
N ASP A 184 45.72 93.27 59.21
CA ASP A 184 44.30 92.93 59.35
C ASP A 184 43.57 93.06 58.01
N ALA A 185 43.86 94.11 57.23
CA ALA A 185 43.31 94.27 55.88
C ALA A 185 43.76 93.17 54.89
N ALA A 186 45.02 92.73 54.97
CA ALA A 186 45.51 91.61 54.15
C ALA A 186 44.87 90.28 54.55
N LYS A 187 44.63 90.08 55.85
CA LYS A 187 43.98 88.90 56.40
C LYS A 187 42.51 88.82 55.95
N ASP A 188 41.76 89.92 56.07
CA ASP A 188 40.36 89.97 55.61
C ASP A 188 40.25 89.69 54.10
N ARG A 189 41.21 90.18 53.29
CA ARG A 189 41.28 89.88 51.84
C ARG A 189 41.53 88.40 51.57
N TYR A 190 42.39 87.75 52.37
CA TYR A 190 42.60 86.30 52.27
C TYR A 190 41.35 85.53 52.68
N ASP A 191 40.73 85.86 53.81
CA ASP A 191 39.55 85.16 54.32
C ASP A 191 38.35 85.28 53.36
N THR A 192 38.15 86.45 52.76
CA THR A 192 37.13 86.65 51.71
C THR A 192 37.44 85.89 50.43
N ALA A 193 38.69 85.90 49.96
CA ALA A 193 39.11 85.11 48.79
C ALA A 193 38.98 83.60 49.04
N PHE A 194 39.26 83.14 50.26
CA PHE A 194 39.12 81.74 50.67
C PHE A 194 37.65 81.31 50.68
N ALA A 195 36.78 82.11 51.30
CA ALA A 195 35.34 81.85 51.31
C ALA A 195 34.74 81.81 49.88
N LEU A 196 35.17 82.72 49.00
CA LEU A 196 34.75 82.74 47.59
C LEU A 196 35.23 81.51 46.82
N HIS A 197 36.48 81.08 47.03
CA HIS A 197 36.98 79.85 46.43
C HIS A 197 36.15 78.63 46.90
N GLU A 198 35.92 78.48 48.21
CA GLU A 198 35.21 77.30 48.71
C GLU A 198 33.74 77.29 48.23
N SER A 199 33.09 78.46 48.16
CA SER A 199 31.77 78.61 47.52
C SER A 199 31.78 78.17 46.06
N GLN A 200 32.79 78.59 45.28
CA GLN A 200 32.91 78.20 43.87
C GLN A 200 33.25 76.72 43.68
N LYS A 201 33.91 76.09 44.66
CA LYS A 201 34.16 74.65 44.63
C LYS A 201 32.86 73.86 44.83
N ILE A 202 31.96 74.34 45.69
CA ILE A 202 30.62 73.77 45.86
C ILE A 202 29.80 73.93 44.57
N SER A 203 29.83 75.10 43.91
CA SER A 203 29.11 75.30 42.65
C SER A 203 29.60 74.39 41.52
N VAL A 204 30.91 74.09 41.46
CA VAL A 204 31.47 73.07 40.55
C VAL A 204 30.92 71.68 40.89
N GLN A 205 30.87 71.29 42.17
CA GLN A 205 30.32 70.00 42.58
C GLN A 205 28.83 69.87 42.24
N GLU A 206 28.04 70.92 42.43
CA GLU A 206 26.63 70.96 42.02
C GLU A 206 26.48 70.81 40.51
N ALA A 207 27.31 71.50 39.71
CA ALA A 207 27.29 71.35 38.25
C ALA A 207 27.64 69.91 37.83
N ILE A 208 28.61 69.27 38.50
CA ILE A 208 28.97 67.87 38.25
C ILE A 208 27.81 66.94 38.62
N ALA A 209 27.14 67.18 39.74
CA ALA A 209 25.98 66.41 40.17
C ALA A 209 24.84 66.51 39.13
N ARG A 210 24.57 67.71 38.59
CA ARG A 210 23.61 67.92 37.50
C ARG A 210 23.99 67.16 36.23
N ALA A 211 25.26 67.22 35.82
CA ALA A 211 25.75 66.46 34.66
C ALA A 211 25.62 64.94 34.86
N ASN A 212 25.89 64.44 36.08
CA ASN A 212 25.69 63.03 36.42
C ASN A 212 24.21 62.63 36.38
N GLN A 213 23.29 63.50 36.81
CA GLN A 213 21.85 63.26 36.71
C GLN A 213 21.39 63.14 35.25
N GLU A 214 21.88 64.01 34.35
CA GLU A 214 21.57 63.90 32.91
C GLU A 214 22.17 62.61 32.30
N ARG A 215 23.37 62.19 32.74
CA ARG A 215 23.96 60.91 32.30
C ARG A 215 23.13 59.71 32.74
N VAL A 216 22.49 59.77 33.91
CA VAL A 216 21.53 58.75 34.35
C VAL A 216 20.29 58.76 33.45
N ARG A 217 19.75 59.93 33.09
CA ARG A 217 18.63 60.03 32.14
C ARG A 217 18.95 59.42 30.77
N VAL A 218 20.16 59.62 30.25
CA VAL A 218 20.60 58.94 29.01
C VAL A 218 20.61 57.43 29.17
N ARG A 219 21.08 56.92 30.32
CA ARG A 219 21.08 55.48 30.60
C ARG A 219 19.65 54.92 30.65
N ASP A 220 18.73 55.63 31.28
CA ASP A 220 17.33 55.22 31.38
C ASP A 220 16.63 55.29 30.01
N ALA A 221 16.91 56.31 29.20
CA ALA A 221 16.43 56.41 27.83
C ALA A 221 16.96 55.25 26.95
N LYS A 222 18.24 54.84 27.12
CA LYS A 222 18.80 53.67 26.42
C LYS A 222 18.11 52.37 26.85
N ARG A 223 17.84 52.20 28.15
CA ARG A 223 17.04 51.06 28.65
C ARG A 223 15.62 51.06 28.09
N SER A 224 15.03 52.24 27.88
CA SER A 224 13.73 52.37 27.21
C SER A 224 13.78 51.86 25.77
N VAL A 225 14.85 52.17 25.00
CA VAL A 225 15.07 51.59 23.66
C VAL A 225 15.17 50.06 23.72
N ASP A 226 15.91 49.51 24.68
CA ASP A 226 16.03 48.05 24.84
C ASP A 226 14.66 47.40 25.16
N SER A 227 13.86 48.04 26.01
CA SER A 227 12.50 47.57 26.31
C SER A 227 11.58 47.61 25.08
N ALA A 228 11.68 48.66 24.25
CA ALA A 228 10.93 48.78 23.00
C ALA A 228 11.38 47.71 21.97
N ARG A 229 12.69 47.39 21.91
CA ARG A 229 13.21 46.29 21.07
C ARG A 229 12.69 44.93 21.51
N ILE A 230 12.60 44.68 22.81
CA ILE A 230 11.99 43.45 23.35
C ILE A 230 10.51 43.40 22.98
N SER A 231 9.78 44.52 23.07
CA SER A 231 8.40 44.61 22.64
C SER A 231 8.22 44.27 21.16
N VAL A 232 9.05 44.83 20.26
CA VAL A 232 9.02 44.47 18.83
C VAL A 232 9.24 42.98 18.61
N ARG A 233 10.25 42.39 19.26
CA ARG A 233 10.50 40.94 19.13
C ARG A 233 9.30 40.10 19.60
N SER A 234 8.63 40.53 20.67
CA SER A 234 7.43 39.85 21.16
C SER A 234 6.26 39.96 20.17
N SER A 235 6.05 41.14 19.58
CA SER A 235 5.02 41.37 18.55
C SER A 235 5.33 40.60 17.26
N GLU A 236 6.59 40.53 16.85
CA GLU A 236 7.01 39.75 15.68
C GLU A 236 6.75 38.25 15.89
N SER A 237 7.04 37.74 17.10
CA SER A 237 6.75 36.36 17.46
C SER A 237 5.25 36.07 17.44
N ASN A 238 4.43 37.02 17.90
CA ASN A 238 2.96 36.92 17.81
C ASN A 238 2.49 36.93 16.35
N ALA A 239 2.99 37.86 15.52
CA ALA A 239 2.66 37.94 14.11
C ALA A 239 3.03 36.65 13.36
N SER A 240 4.22 36.09 13.62
CA SER A 240 4.64 34.82 13.04
C SER A 240 3.71 33.66 13.44
N ARG A 241 3.23 33.63 14.70
CA ARG A 241 2.24 32.65 15.16
C ARG A 241 0.91 32.80 14.42
N GLN A 242 0.40 34.03 14.26
CA GLN A 242 -0.84 34.28 13.52
C GLN A 242 -0.72 33.91 12.03
N GLN A 243 0.43 34.13 11.42
CA GLN A 243 0.72 33.68 10.05
C GLN A 243 0.78 32.15 9.95
N ALA A 244 1.34 31.46 10.95
CA ALA A 244 1.34 30.00 10.98
C ALA A 244 -0.08 29.42 11.08
N LEU A 245 -0.94 30.03 11.89
CA LEU A 245 -2.36 29.67 11.98
C LEU A 245 -3.08 29.92 10.65
N LEU A 246 -2.86 31.08 10.00
CA LEU A 246 -3.44 31.38 8.68
C LEU A 246 -3.04 30.35 7.61
N ARG A 247 -1.78 29.89 7.62
CA ARG A 247 -1.33 28.81 6.72
C ARG A 247 -2.07 27.50 6.99
N GLY A 248 -2.35 27.18 8.25
CA GLY A 248 -3.16 26.03 8.64
C GLY A 248 -4.58 26.11 8.09
N GLU A 249 -5.26 27.23 8.31
CA GLU A 249 -6.62 27.47 7.80
C GLU A 249 -6.68 27.46 6.26
N THR A 250 -5.66 28.03 5.61
CA THR A 250 -5.53 27.97 4.14
C THR A 250 -5.40 26.54 3.64
N SER A 251 -4.57 25.72 4.30
CA SER A 251 -4.43 24.30 3.96
C SER A 251 -5.74 23.53 4.16
N GLN A 252 -6.50 23.81 5.22
CA GLN A 252 -7.82 23.20 5.41
C GLN A 252 -8.80 23.62 4.31
N ARG A 253 -8.82 24.90 3.95
CA ARG A 253 -9.64 25.41 2.85
C ARG A 253 -9.28 24.76 1.52
N ASP A 254 -8.00 24.58 1.22
CA ASP A 254 -7.57 23.96 -0.04
C ASP A 254 -7.98 22.48 -0.12
N LYS A 255 -8.00 21.78 1.03
CA LYS A 255 -8.54 20.42 1.16
C LYS A 255 -10.06 20.33 0.94
N ALA A 256 -10.77 21.45 0.85
CA ALA A 256 -12.18 21.43 0.43
C ALA A 256 -12.35 20.99 -1.03
N THR A 257 -11.32 21.12 -1.86
CA THR A 257 -11.32 20.53 -3.21
C THR A 257 -10.47 19.27 -3.19
N GLN A 258 -11.13 18.11 -3.31
CA GLN A 258 -10.42 16.84 -3.32
C GLN A 258 -9.83 16.56 -4.69
N LEU A 259 -8.52 16.41 -4.70
CA LEU A 259 -7.71 16.13 -5.88
C LEU A 259 -7.36 14.64 -5.96
N SER A 260 -7.16 14.14 -7.19
CA SER A 260 -6.74 12.76 -7.38
C SER A 260 -5.29 12.52 -6.89
N PRO A 261 -5.02 11.56 -5.99
CA PRO A 261 -3.65 11.25 -5.55
C PRO A 261 -2.82 10.50 -6.60
N LEU A 262 -3.47 9.82 -7.55
CA LEU A 262 -2.85 9.04 -8.63
C LEU A 262 -3.62 9.16 -9.95
N SER A 263 -3.01 8.73 -11.04
CA SER A 263 -3.70 8.59 -12.32
C SER A 263 -4.35 7.20 -12.39
N GLY A 264 -5.63 7.13 -12.73
CA GLY A 264 -6.39 5.88 -12.69
C GLY A 264 -7.79 6.01 -13.27
N VAL A 265 -8.62 5.00 -13.04
CA VAL A 265 -10.04 4.99 -13.45
C VAL A 265 -10.91 5.07 -12.20
N ILE A 266 -11.97 5.87 -12.25
CA ILE A 266 -12.96 5.92 -11.18
C ILE A 266 -13.76 4.62 -11.15
N ALA A 267 -13.62 3.85 -10.07
CA ALA A 267 -14.23 2.53 -9.93
C ALA A 267 -15.67 2.60 -9.37
N ASP A 268 -15.89 3.46 -8.37
CA ASP A 268 -17.16 3.60 -7.66
C ASP A 268 -17.26 5.00 -7.05
N ILE A 269 -18.44 5.61 -7.10
CA ILE A 269 -18.74 6.89 -6.45
C ILE A 269 -19.93 6.69 -5.50
N PRO A 270 -19.68 6.24 -4.25
CA PRO A 270 -20.76 6.00 -3.31
C PRO A 270 -21.35 7.29 -2.72
N SER A 271 -20.64 8.41 -2.85
CA SER A 271 -21.10 9.72 -2.36
C SER A 271 -22.03 10.43 -3.34
N LYS A 272 -22.93 11.27 -2.82
CA LYS A 272 -23.89 12.03 -3.64
C LYS A 272 -23.78 13.52 -3.37
N VAL A 273 -23.98 14.32 -4.42
CA VAL A 273 -24.11 15.78 -4.28
C VAL A 273 -25.20 16.11 -3.25
N GLY A 274 -24.92 17.04 -2.36
CA GLY A 274 -25.79 17.45 -1.26
C GLY A 274 -25.62 16.63 0.03
N THR A 275 -24.94 15.48 0.02
CA THR A 275 -24.63 14.73 1.24
C THR A 275 -23.51 15.39 2.04
N PHE A 276 -23.44 15.10 3.34
CA PHE A 276 -22.42 15.67 4.22
C PHE A 276 -21.28 14.67 4.41
N ALA A 277 -20.07 15.07 4.02
CA ALA A 277 -18.87 14.29 4.22
C ALA A 277 -18.25 14.63 5.58
N VAL A 278 -17.82 13.61 6.31
CA VAL A 278 -17.16 13.75 7.61
C VAL A 278 -15.72 13.27 7.51
N ALA A 279 -14.79 14.04 8.10
CA ALA A 279 -13.39 13.65 8.18
C ALA A 279 -13.19 12.65 9.32
N SER A 280 -13.27 11.35 9.03
CA SER A 280 -13.06 10.26 10.00
C SER A 280 -12.52 9.00 9.33
N LEU A 281 -11.76 8.20 10.09
CA LEU A 281 -11.16 6.94 9.63
C LEU A 281 -12.19 5.88 9.21
N SER A 282 -13.43 6.00 9.68
CA SER A 282 -14.56 5.12 9.31
C SER A 282 -15.62 5.86 8.48
N SER A 283 -15.26 6.98 7.85
CA SER A 283 -16.19 7.72 6.99
C SER A 283 -16.47 6.96 5.69
N THR A 284 -17.63 7.24 5.09
CA THR A 284 -17.92 6.78 3.74
C THR A 284 -16.92 7.41 2.77
N PRO A 285 -16.23 6.61 1.93
CA PRO A 285 -15.36 7.17 0.91
C PRO A 285 -16.15 8.10 -0.02
N LEU A 286 -15.52 9.16 -0.50
CA LEU A 286 -16.09 10.04 -1.50
C LEU A 286 -16.16 9.33 -2.86
N LEU A 287 -15.07 8.66 -3.20
CA LEU A 287 -14.88 7.91 -4.43
C LEU A 287 -13.78 6.87 -4.27
N THR A 288 -13.78 5.89 -5.16
CA THR A 288 -12.74 4.84 -5.22
C THR A 288 -12.02 4.93 -6.55
N ILE A 289 -10.69 5.04 -6.53
CA ILE A 289 -9.84 5.12 -7.72
C ILE A 289 -9.07 3.82 -7.86
N ALA A 290 -9.13 3.23 -9.06
CA ALA A 290 -8.37 2.05 -9.42
C ALA A 290 -7.12 2.42 -10.23
N ASP A 291 -5.95 2.00 -9.75
CA ASP A 291 -4.67 2.20 -10.43
C ASP A 291 -4.49 1.16 -11.56
N MET A 292 -4.67 1.62 -12.81
CA MET A 292 -4.55 0.81 -14.03
C MET A 292 -3.20 0.97 -14.74
N SER A 293 -2.16 1.42 -14.04
CA SER A 293 -0.81 1.49 -14.61
C SER A 293 -0.28 0.09 -14.98
N THR A 294 -0.63 -0.93 -14.21
CA THR A 294 -0.43 -2.35 -14.53
C THR A 294 -1.73 -3.08 -14.28
N ILE A 295 -2.12 -3.93 -15.23
CA ILE A 295 -3.33 -4.72 -15.13
C ILE A 295 -2.94 -6.12 -14.67
N ASN A 296 -3.49 -6.52 -13.53
CA ASN A 296 -3.33 -7.86 -13.00
C ASN A 296 -4.62 -8.65 -13.19
N VAL A 297 -4.50 -9.96 -13.30
CA VAL A 297 -5.61 -10.90 -13.31
C VAL A 297 -5.40 -11.83 -12.13
N GLU A 298 -6.37 -11.81 -11.21
CA GLU A 298 -6.38 -12.65 -10.03
C GLU A 298 -7.21 -13.90 -10.35
N VAL A 299 -6.55 -15.05 -10.43
CA VAL A 299 -7.19 -16.33 -10.75
C VAL A 299 -7.18 -17.26 -9.56
N LYS A 300 -8.18 -18.12 -9.49
CA LYS A 300 -8.35 -19.11 -8.45
C LYS A 300 -8.03 -20.48 -9.04
N VAL A 301 -6.93 -21.08 -8.59
CA VAL A 301 -6.43 -22.39 -9.07
C VAL A 301 -6.75 -23.46 -8.04
N ASP A 302 -7.25 -24.62 -8.46
CA ASP A 302 -7.58 -25.71 -7.54
C ASP A 302 -6.35 -26.32 -6.83
N GLU A 303 -6.56 -26.88 -5.63
CA GLU A 303 -5.53 -27.50 -4.78
C GLU A 303 -4.73 -28.62 -5.50
N THR A 304 -5.35 -29.35 -6.42
CA THR A 304 -4.65 -30.40 -7.18
C THR A 304 -3.70 -29.85 -8.23
N GLU A 305 -3.95 -28.62 -8.71
CA GLU A 305 -3.22 -28.02 -9.84
C GLU A 305 -2.18 -27.01 -9.39
N ILE A 306 -2.40 -26.36 -8.23
CA ILE A 306 -1.48 -25.35 -7.68
C ILE A 306 -0.06 -25.88 -7.48
N ALA A 307 0.11 -27.18 -7.25
CA ALA A 307 1.42 -27.82 -7.08
C ALA A 307 2.31 -27.65 -8.32
N ASN A 308 1.73 -27.56 -9.51
CA ASN A 308 2.46 -27.43 -10.78
C ASN A 308 2.67 -25.97 -11.24
N VAL A 309 2.02 -25.01 -10.57
CA VAL A 309 2.11 -23.59 -10.91
C VAL A 309 3.31 -22.94 -10.21
N GLU A 310 4.17 -22.30 -11.01
CA GLU A 310 5.37 -21.58 -10.57
C GLU A 310 5.38 -20.13 -11.06
N VAL A 311 6.06 -19.26 -10.33
CA VAL A 311 6.23 -17.85 -10.72
C VAL A 311 7.10 -17.76 -11.97
N GLY A 312 6.68 -16.94 -12.92
CA GLY A 312 7.39 -16.74 -14.19
C GLY A 312 6.83 -17.54 -15.38
N GLN A 313 5.89 -18.46 -15.15
CA GLN A 313 5.27 -19.23 -16.24
C GLN A 313 4.45 -18.33 -17.19
N PRO A 314 4.48 -18.60 -18.51
CA PRO A 314 3.70 -17.85 -19.48
C PRO A 314 2.22 -18.25 -19.40
N VAL A 315 1.36 -17.25 -19.53
CA VAL A 315 -0.09 -17.39 -19.40
C VAL A 315 -0.77 -16.77 -20.61
N LYS A 316 -1.78 -17.45 -21.13
CA LYS A 316 -2.72 -16.87 -22.08
C LYS A 316 -4.00 -16.50 -21.35
N ILE A 317 -4.43 -15.25 -21.47
CA ILE A 317 -5.62 -14.73 -20.82
C ILE A 317 -6.66 -14.42 -21.89
N LYS A 318 -7.86 -14.95 -21.71
CA LYS A 318 -9.05 -14.61 -22.49
C LYS A 318 -10.02 -13.87 -21.59
N VAL A 319 -10.36 -12.64 -21.94
CA VAL A 319 -11.33 -11.83 -21.21
C VAL A 319 -12.69 -12.02 -21.86
N ASP A 320 -13.74 -12.30 -21.08
CA ASP A 320 -15.06 -12.63 -21.64
C ASP A 320 -15.64 -11.50 -22.51
N ALA A 321 -15.32 -10.24 -22.16
CA ALA A 321 -15.72 -9.05 -22.91
C ALA A 321 -15.05 -8.94 -24.29
N PHE A 322 -13.94 -9.64 -24.53
CA PHE A 322 -13.17 -9.60 -25.77
C PHE A 322 -13.01 -11.03 -26.31
N THR A 323 -14.05 -11.53 -26.97
CA THR A 323 -14.19 -12.94 -27.39
C THR A 323 -13.07 -13.44 -28.32
N ASP A 324 -12.44 -12.54 -29.08
CA ASP A 324 -11.51 -12.90 -30.17
C ASP A 324 -10.03 -12.55 -29.91
N ARG A 325 -9.69 -12.02 -28.72
CA ARG A 325 -8.31 -11.57 -28.43
C ARG A 325 -7.70 -12.33 -27.25
N GLU A 326 -6.65 -13.08 -27.52
CA GLU A 326 -5.77 -13.66 -26.49
C GLU A 326 -4.75 -12.62 -26.05
N ILE A 327 -4.62 -12.43 -24.74
CA ILE A 327 -3.63 -11.54 -24.15
C ILE A 327 -2.56 -12.37 -23.46
N VAL A 328 -1.30 -12.03 -23.70
CA VAL A 328 -0.19 -12.74 -23.07
C VAL A 328 0.08 -12.12 -21.69
N GLY A 329 0.36 -12.97 -20.72
CA GLY A 329 0.74 -12.55 -19.38
C GLY A 329 1.73 -13.51 -18.75
N GLN A 330 2.14 -13.19 -17.53
CA GLN A 330 3.08 -13.99 -16.76
C GLN A 330 2.65 -14.10 -15.31
N VAL A 331 2.80 -15.29 -14.73
CA VAL A 331 2.54 -15.51 -13.30
C VAL A 331 3.54 -14.69 -12.48
N THR A 332 3.05 -13.76 -11.68
CA THR A 332 3.89 -12.88 -10.84
C THR A 332 3.90 -13.32 -9.39
N GLN A 333 2.76 -13.80 -8.87
CA GLN A 333 2.66 -14.19 -7.48
C GLN A 333 1.76 -15.41 -7.32
N LYS A 334 2.16 -16.32 -6.43
CA LYS A 334 1.38 -17.46 -5.96
C LYS A 334 1.14 -17.31 -4.46
N THR A 335 -0.11 -17.18 -4.05
CA THR A 335 -0.47 -16.97 -2.65
C THR A 335 -0.51 -18.31 -1.93
N PRO A 336 0.18 -18.47 -0.78
CA PRO A 336 0.16 -19.73 -0.02
C PRO A 336 -1.14 -19.95 0.76
N LEU A 337 -1.99 -18.93 0.84
CA LEU A 337 -3.26 -18.98 1.55
C LEU A 337 -4.35 -19.56 0.64
N ALA A 338 -4.97 -20.65 1.09
CA ALA A 338 -6.16 -21.20 0.46
C ALA A 338 -7.39 -20.32 0.74
N VAL A 339 -8.15 -20.01 -0.30
CA VAL A 339 -9.47 -19.38 -0.23
C VAL A 339 -10.55 -20.44 -0.38
N GLY A 340 -11.52 -20.45 0.55
CA GLY A 340 -12.73 -21.27 0.44
C GLY A 340 -13.69 -20.69 -0.58
N LYS A 341 -14.52 -21.54 -1.20
CA LYS A 341 -15.50 -21.13 -2.22
C LYS A 341 -16.63 -20.23 -1.66
N SER A 342 -16.81 -20.19 -0.33
CA SER A 342 -17.85 -19.39 0.33
C SER A 342 -17.27 -18.35 1.29
N ALA A 343 -16.81 -17.22 0.77
CA ALA A 343 -16.64 -16.00 1.56
C ALA A 343 -17.80 -15.02 1.27
N THR A 344 -19.04 -15.47 1.46
CA THR A 344 -20.21 -14.57 1.51
C THR A 344 -20.24 -13.89 2.88
N GLN A 345 -19.67 -12.69 2.93
CA GLN A 345 -19.79 -11.80 4.08
C GLN A 345 -21.20 -11.18 4.09
N GLY A 346 -22.19 -11.91 4.58
CA GLY A 346 -23.55 -11.37 4.75
C GLY A 346 -24.66 -12.41 4.93
N GLY A 347 -25.14 -12.55 6.17
CA GLY A 347 -26.49 -13.06 6.49
C GLY A 347 -26.64 -14.56 6.69
N LEU A 348 -27.00 -14.95 7.93
CA LEU A 348 -27.58 -16.23 8.35
C LEU A 348 -26.91 -17.51 7.82
N SER A 349 -25.91 -17.95 8.59
CA SER A 349 -25.21 -19.22 8.48
C SER A 349 -26.15 -20.42 8.43
N ASN A 350 -26.38 -20.97 7.24
CA ASN A 350 -26.75 -22.37 7.10
C ASN A 350 -25.48 -23.15 6.74
N THR A 351 -24.77 -23.63 7.76
CA THR A 351 -23.57 -24.45 7.62
C THR A 351 -23.94 -25.80 7.01
N ILE A 352 -24.01 -25.87 5.68
CA ILE A 352 -23.92 -27.14 4.98
C ILE A 352 -22.44 -27.51 4.99
N ASN A 353 -22.08 -28.57 5.72
CA ASN A 353 -20.76 -29.20 5.67
C ASN A 353 -20.56 -29.86 4.29
N VAL A 354 -20.44 -29.06 3.24
CA VAL A 354 -19.84 -29.51 1.99
C VAL A 354 -18.35 -29.32 2.19
N GLN A 355 -17.58 -30.38 1.98
CA GLN A 355 -16.13 -30.35 1.98
C GLN A 355 -15.69 -29.36 0.88
N GLU A 356 -15.47 -28.09 1.25
CA GLU A 356 -15.23 -27.04 0.27
C GLU A 356 -13.91 -27.31 -0.45
N ALA A 357 -13.98 -27.42 -1.79
CA ALA A 357 -12.79 -27.45 -2.62
C ALA A 357 -12.00 -26.15 -2.38
N LYS A 358 -10.74 -26.29 -1.96
CA LYS A 358 -9.85 -25.17 -1.68
C LYS A 358 -9.23 -24.67 -2.97
N GLU A 359 -9.24 -23.37 -3.15
CA GLU A 359 -8.58 -22.70 -4.27
C GLU A 359 -7.43 -21.84 -3.77
N PHE A 360 -6.43 -21.64 -4.61
CA PHE A 360 -5.27 -20.81 -4.34
C PHE A 360 -5.25 -19.62 -5.28
N ARG A 361 -5.00 -18.45 -4.72
CA ARG A 361 -4.95 -17.19 -5.48
C ARG A 361 -3.61 -17.06 -6.20
N VAL A 362 -3.66 -16.94 -7.51
CA VAL A 362 -2.51 -16.67 -8.37
C VAL A 362 -2.71 -15.33 -9.06
N VAL A 363 -1.71 -14.46 -9.00
CA VAL A 363 -1.73 -13.13 -9.65
C VAL A 363 -0.90 -13.20 -10.92
N ILE A 364 -1.53 -12.85 -12.03
CA ILE A 364 -0.95 -12.83 -13.36
C ILE A 364 -0.85 -11.39 -13.81
N GLN A 365 0.33 -10.94 -14.22
CA GLN A 365 0.53 -9.62 -14.79
C GLN A 365 0.36 -9.72 -16.30
N LEU A 366 -0.46 -8.85 -16.88
CA LEU A 366 -0.67 -8.84 -18.32
C LEU A 366 0.43 -7.99 -18.99
N LYS A 367 0.98 -8.49 -20.10
CA LYS A 367 2.08 -7.86 -20.84
C LYS A 367 1.67 -7.72 -22.32
N ASP A 368 2.31 -6.78 -23.01
CA ASP A 368 2.16 -6.57 -24.47
C ASP A 368 0.70 -6.48 -24.95
N MET A 369 0.00 -5.44 -24.48
CA MET A 369 -1.40 -5.18 -24.82
C MET A 369 -1.51 -4.01 -25.81
N PRO A 370 -2.37 -4.10 -26.83
CA PRO A 370 -2.76 -2.94 -27.63
C PRO A 370 -3.50 -1.89 -26.78
N ASP A 371 -3.26 -0.61 -27.06
CA ASP A 371 -3.85 0.51 -26.30
C ASP A 371 -5.40 0.49 -26.29
N GLU A 372 -6.03 -0.02 -27.35
CA GLU A 372 -7.49 -0.21 -27.43
C GLU A 372 -8.01 -1.16 -26.35
N VAL A 373 -7.30 -2.29 -26.15
CA VAL A 373 -7.67 -3.29 -25.14
C VAL A 373 -7.41 -2.68 -23.77
N ARG A 374 -6.23 -2.07 -23.58
CA ARG A 374 -5.86 -1.43 -22.32
C ARG A 374 -6.91 -0.41 -21.84
N ASN A 375 -7.45 0.40 -22.74
CA ASN A 375 -8.48 1.40 -22.44
C ASN A 375 -9.88 0.81 -22.29
N GLY A 376 -10.15 -0.37 -22.86
CA GLY A 376 -11.42 -1.08 -22.73
C GLY A 376 -11.51 -1.96 -21.49
N LEU A 377 -10.38 -2.34 -20.88
CA LEU A 377 -10.38 -3.14 -19.66
C LEU A 377 -10.91 -2.31 -18.47
N ARG A 378 -11.80 -2.92 -17.68
CA ARG A 378 -12.35 -2.38 -16.45
C ARG A 378 -12.04 -3.31 -15.27
N PRO A 379 -11.84 -2.76 -14.05
CA PRO A 379 -11.74 -3.58 -12.86
C PRO A 379 -12.98 -4.48 -12.70
N GLY A 380 -12.78 -5.73 -12.28
CA GLY A 380 -13.88 -6.67 -11.99
C GLY A 380 -14.41 -7.47 -13.19
N MET A 381 -13.84 -7.32 -14.39
CA MET A 381 -14.23 -8.17 -15.53
C MET A 381 -13.72 -9.60 -15.36
N SER A 382 -14.53 -10.57 -15.75
CA SER A 382 -14.17 -11.99 -15.76
C SER A 382 -13.12 -12.30 -16.82
N ALA A 383 -12.13 -13.10 -16.44
CA ALA A 383 -11.08 -13.58 -17.31
C ALA A 383 -10.79 -15.06 -17.05
N THR A 384 -10.54 -15.79 -18.13
CA THR A 384 -10.05 -17.17 -18.08
C THR A 384 -8.57 -17.18 -18.42
N ALA A 385 -7.76 -17.76 -17.56
CA ALA A 385 -6.32 -17.87 -17.74
C ALA A 385 -5.90 -19.32 -17.97
N THR A 386 -5.13 -19.55 -19.02
CA THR A 386 -4.50 -20.84 -19.33
C THR A 386 -3.00 -20.70 -19.06
N ILE A 387 -2.56 -21.23 -17.92
CA ILE A 387 -1.18 -21.20 -17.44
C ILE A 387 -0.44 -22.39 -18.05
N THR A 388 0.66 -22.17 -18.76
CA THR A 388 1.51 -23.27 -19.26
C THR A 388 2.52 -23.66 -18.17
N THR A 389 2.35 -24.83 -17.56
CA THR A 389 3.18 -25.28 -16.43
C THR A 389 4.49 -25.92 -16.89
N LYS A 390 4.42 -26.79 -17.90
CA LYS A 390 5.57 -27.50 -18.47
C LYS A 390 5.46 -27.56 -19.98
N VAL A 391 6.61 -27.45 -20.64
CA VAL A 391 6.77 -27.61 -22.08
C VAL A 391 7.84 -28.66 -22.33
N LYS A 392 7.53 -29.67 -23.14
CA LYS A 392 8.52 -30.67 -23.55
C LYS A 392 8.42 -30.90 -25.05
N ASN A 393 9.59 -30.90 -25.69
CA ASN A 393 9.71 -31.04 -27.14
C ASN A 393 10.07 -32.48 -27.51
N LYS A 394 9.59 -32.94 -28.67
CA LYS A 394 9.86 -34.27 -29.25
C LYS A 394 9.53 -35.42 -28.29
N VAL A 395 8.25 -35.58 -27.96
CA VAL A 395 7.79 -36.60 -27.01
C VAL A 395 6.91 -37.66 -27.67
N LEU A 396 7.02 -38.90 -27.20
CA LEU A 396 6.07 -39.97 -27.54
C LEU A 396 4.75 -39.68 -26.82
N ALA A 397 3.77 -39.21 -27.57
CA ALA A 397 2.48 -38.82 -27.04
C ALA A 397 1.43 -39.90 -27.32
N VAL A 398 0.66 -40.23 -26.29
CA VAL A 398 -0.43 -41.20 -26.37
C VAL A 398 -1.70 -40.57 -25.83
N PRO A 399 -2.86 -40.75 -26.48
CA PRO A 399 -4.12 -40.24 -25.97
C PRO A 399 -4.39 -40.72 -24.53
N LEU A 400 -4.88 -39.83 -23.68
CA LEU A 400 -5.23 -40.15 -22.27
C LEU A 400 -6.17 -41.36 -22.15
N GLN A 401 -6.99 -41.57 -23.17
CA GLN A 401 -7.94 -42.69 -23.27
C GLN A 401 -7.26 -44.06 -23.40
N ALA A 402 -5.95 -44.14 -23.63
CA ALA A 402 -5.23 -45.41 -23.77
C ALA A 402 -4.68 -45.97 -22.43
N ILE A 403 -4.61 -45.14 -21.39
CA ILE A 403 -3.97 -45.51 -20.12
C ILE A 403 -4.94 -46.29 -19.24
N VAL A 404 -4.48 -47.41 -18.71
CA VAL A 404 -5.22 -48.20 -17.73
C VAL A 404 -4.40 -48.34 -16.45
N GLU A 405 -5.05 -48.09 -15.32
CA GLU A 405 -4.50 -48.31 -13.99
C GLU A 405 -5.04 -49.65 -13.46
N LYS A 406 -4.14 -50.57 -13.11
CA LYS A 406 -4.48 -51.84 -12.46
C LYS A 406 -3.94 -51.84 -11.02
N PRO A 407 -4.75 -52.27 -10.04
CA PRO A 407 -4.26 -52.42 -8.67
C PRO A 407 -3.17 -53.50 -8.63
N ALA A 408 -2.04 -53.16 -8.01
CA ALA A 408 -0.99 -54.14 -7.77
C ALA A 408 -1.54 -55.23 -6.84
N THR A 409 -1.50 -56.48 -7.29
CA THR A 409 -2.01 -57.63 -6.54
C THR A 409 -1.08 -57.87 -5.35
N PRO A 410 -1.56 -57.87 -4.09
CA PRO A 410 -0.71 -58.22 -2.96
C PRO A 410 -0.30 -59.69 -3.08
N ALA A 411 1.01 -59.94 -3.08
CA ALA A 411 1.57 -61.28 -3.00
C ALA A 411 1.49 -61.79 -1.56
N GLY A 412 0.91 -62.97 -1.37
CA GLY A 412 1.16 -63.82 -0.20
C GLY A 412 0.01 -63.96 0.79
N ASP A 413 -0.68 -65.10 0.71
CA ASP A 413 -1.55 -65.63 1.75
C ASP A 413 -0.78 -65.83 3.06
N ALA A 414 -1.24 -65.20 4.14
CA ALA A 414 -0.89 -65.59 5.50
C ALA A 414 -2.17 -65.78 6.32
N SER A 415 -2.46 -67.03 6.65
CA SER A 415 -3.58 -67.46 7.49
C SER A 415 -3.63 -66.70 8.83
N PRO A 416 -4.82 -66.31 9.32
CA PRO A 416 -4.95 -65.82 10.68
C PRO A 416 -4.98 -66.99 11.69
N ALA A 417 -4.06 -66.98 12.65
CA ALA A 417 -4.13 -67.80 13.86
C ALA A 417 -5.20 -67.23 14.83
N PRO A 418 -5.83 -68.06 15.68
CA PRO A 418 -6.99 -67.65 16.46
C PRO A 418 -6.62 -66.72 17.62
N THR A 419 -7.44 -65.68 17.79
CA THR A 419 -7.33 -64.66 18.84
C THR A 419 -7.75 -65.22 20.20
N VAL A 420 -6.89 -65.11 21.21
CA VAL A 420 -7.29 -65.16 22.63
C VAL A 420 -7.66 -63.75 23.08
N ALA A 421 -8.78 -63.65 23.82
CA ALA A 421 -9.36 -62.40 24.29
C ALA A 421 -8.49 -61.72 25.36
N GLY A 422 -8.28 -60.41 25.22
CA GLY A 422 -7.87 -59.53 26.31
C GLY A 422 -6.50 -58.86 26.14
N SER A 423 -6.43 -57.79 25.35
CA SER A 423 -5.59 -56.60 25.61
C SER A 423 -5.76 -55.59 24.47
N VAL A 424 -5.82 -54.31 24.83
CA VAL A 424 -6.07 -53.16 23.94
C VAL A 424 -4.80 -52.85 23.13
N PRO A 425 -4.84 -52.70 21.79
CA PRO A 425 -3.70 -52.18 21.05
C PRO A 425 -3.87 -50.72 20.61
N GLN A 426 -2.82 -49.97 20.91
CA GLN A 426 -2.46 -48.61 20.53
C GLN A 426 -2.15 -48.50 19.02
N PRO A 427 -2.51 -47.40 18.32
CA PRO A 427 -2.28 -47.29 16.89
C PRO A 427 -0.81 -46.99 16.56
N SER A 428 -0.20 -47.86 15.76
CA SER A 428 1.09 -47.68 15.08
C SER A 428 0.86 -47.31 13.60
N PRO A 429 1.83 -46.70 12.90
CA PRO A 429 1.61 -45.88 11.71
C PRO A 429 1.21 -46.68 10.47
N ALA A 430 0.31 -46.10 9.69
CA ALA A 430 -0.28 -46.68 8.49
C ALA A 430 0.80 -47.05 7.45
N GLY A 431 0.85 -48.33 7.09
CA GLY A 431 1.61 -48.84 5.96
C GLY A 431 1.15 -48.25 4.63
N GLU A 432 2.12 -47.98 3.76
CA GLU A 432 1.91 -47.61 2.37
C GLU A 432 0.96 -48.60 1.67
N LYS A 433 -0.10 -48.09 1.06
CA LYS A 433 -0.92 -48.85 0.11
C LYS A 433 -0.06 -49.20 -1.12
N PRO A 434 -0.22 -50.40 -1.71
CA PRO A 434 0.49 -50.77 -2.93
C PRO A 434 0.14 -49.80 -4.07
N LYS A 435 1.15 -49.27 -4.78
CA LYS A 435 0.99 -48.32 -5.89
C LYS A 435 0.39 -49.05 -7.11
N ASP A 436 -0.66 -48.49 -7.68
CA ASP A 436 -1.30 -48.99 -8.91
C ASP A 436 -0.31 -48.93 -10.10
N ILE A 437 -0.30 -49.98 -10.92
CA ILE A 437 0.56 -50.07 -12.10
C ILE A 437 -0.18 -49.46 -13.29
N LYS A 438 0.42 -48.45 -13.92
CA LYS A 438 -0.09 -47.82 -15.14
C LYS A 438 0.44 -48.56 -16.37
N GLY A 439 -0.44 -48.88 -17.31
CA GLY A 439 -0.06 -49.56 -18.54
C GLY A 439 -0.97 -49.22 -19.71
N VAL A 440 -0.50 -49.54 -20.90
CA VAL A 440 -1.25 -49.40 -22.16
C VAL A 440 -1.43 -50.79 -22.77
N TYR A 441 -2.56 -51.00 -23.43
CA TYR A 441 -2.78 -52.23 -24.18
C TYR A 441 -2.25 -52.08 -25.59
N ILE A 442 -1.30 -52.94 -25.96
CA ILE A 442 -0.80 -53.05 -27.33
C ILE A 442 -1.53 -54.18 -28.05
N MET A 443 -1.70 -53.99 -29.36
CA MET A 443 -2.24 -55.01 -30.24
C MET A 443 -1.10 -55.84 -30.84
N ASP A 444 -1.03 -57.13 -30.48
CA ASP A 444 -0.10 -58.10 -31.05
C ASP A 444 -0.91 -59.08 -31.92
N GLY A 445 -1.10 -58.72 -33.20
CA GLY A 445 -1.99 -59.42 -34.13
C GLY A 445 -3.47 -59.24 -33.76
N LYS A 446 -4.16 -60.34 -33.39
CA LYS A 446 -5.57 -60.33 -32.94
C LYS A 446 -5.72 -60.33 -31.40
N LYS A 447 -4.61 -60.39 -30.65
CA LYS A 447 -4.62 -60.51 -29.19
C LYS A 447 -4.12 -59.24 -28.53
N VAL A 448 -4.66 -58.97 -27.34
CA VAL A 448 -4.30 -57.81 -26.54
C VAL A 448 -3.23 -58.16 -25.51
N LYS A 449 -2.14 -57.38 -25.46
CA LYS A 449 -1.09 -57.50 -24.46
C LYS A 449 -1.02 -56.23 -23.60
N PHE A 450 -0.95 -56.40 -22.29
CA PHE A 450 -0.77 -55.27 -21.37
C PHE A 450 0.72 -54.97 -21.26
N VAL A 451 1.10 -53.72 -21.52
CA VAL A 451 2.48 -53.26 -21.35
C VAL A 451 2.48 -52.18 -20.29
N GLU A 452 3.28 -52.38 -19.26
CA GLU A 452 3.52 -51.37 -18.25
C GLU A 452 4.25 -50.18 -18.88
N VAL A 453 3.77 -48.96 -18.61
CA VAL A 453 4.36 -47.73 -19.15
C VAL A 453 4.66 -46.76 -18.04
N ALA A 454 5.82 -46.10 -18.11
CA ALA A 454 6.09 -44.95 -17.28
C ALA A 454 5.56 -43.69 -17.98
N THR A 455 4.73 -42.93 -17.28
CA THR A 455 4.10 -41.71 -17.80
C THR A 455 4.90 -40.47 -17.40
N GLY A 456 5.00 -39.50 -18.31
CA GLY A 456 5.64 -38.21 -18.11
C GLY A 456 4.63 -37.09 -17.89
N ILE A 457 4.82 -35.96 -18.57
CA ILE A 457 3.88 -34.83 -18.49
C ILE A 457 2.54 -35.16 -19.14
N THR A 458 1.46 -34.62 -18.59
CA THR A 458 0.11 -34.73 -19.14
C THR A 458 -0.27 -33.43 -19.84
N GLY A 459 -0.61 -33.51 -21.12
CA GLY A 459 -1.25 -32.43 -21.88
C GLY A 459 -2.77 -32.54 -21.87
N GLU A 460 -3.43 -31.72 -22.68
CA GLU A 460 -4.90 -31.59 -22.69
C GLU A 460 -5.63 -32.88 -23.14
N SER A 461 -5.12 -33.54 -24.17
CA SER A 461 -5.71 -34.78 -24.72
C SER A 461 -4.75 -35.98 -24.68
N ASP A 462 -3.46 -35.72 -24.44
CA ASP A 462 -2.39 -36.70 -24.61
C ASP A 462 -1.45 -36.70 -23.41
N ILE A 463 -0.87 -37.86 -23.12
CA ILE A 463 0.17 -38.03 -22.11
C ILE A 463 1.50 -38.37 -22.78
N GLU A 464 2.59 -37.92 -22.17
CA GLU A 464 3.92 -38.42 -22.50
C GLU A 464 4.13 -39.83 -21.97
N ILE A 465 4.73 -40.71 -22.78
CA ILE A 465 5.27 -41.99 -22.32
C ILE A 465 6.79 -41.98 -22.40
N THR A 466 7.45 -42.23 -21.25
CA THR A 466 8.92 -42.23 -21.13
C THR A 466 9.52 -43.63 -21.31
N SER A 467 8.76 -44.69 -21.03
CA SER A 467 9.18 -46.07 -21.27
C SER A 467 7.99 -47.00 -21.53
N GLY A 468 8.23 -48.07 -22.30
CA GLY A 468 7.27 -49.16 -22.55
C GLY A 468 6.69 -49.20 -23.96
N VAL A 469 6.67 -48.10 -24.71
CA VAL A 469 6.20 -48.07 -26.11
C VAL A 469 7.18 -47.36 -27.04
N SER A 470 7.17 -47.71 -28.32
CA SER A 470 7.93 -47.04 -29.37
C SER A 470 7.03 -46.38 -30.41
N GLU A 471 7.60 -45.46 -31.19
CA GLU A 471 6.93 -44.82 -32.31
C GLU A 471 6.34 -45.86 -33.28
N GLY A 472 5.10 -45.62 -33.73
CA GLY A 472 4.39 -46.51 -34.66
C GLY A 472 3.75 -47.76 -34.03
N MET A 473 3.89 -48.00 -32.72
CA MET A 473 3.18 -49.10 -32.05
C MET A 473 1.67 -48.87 -32.08
N LYS A 474 0.91 -49.94 -32.38
CA LYS A 474 -0.55 -49.94 -32.36
C LYS A 474 -1.05 -50.17 -30.92
N ILE A 475 -1.53 -49.11 -30.31
CA ILE A 475 -2.13 -49.12 -28.98
C ILE A 475 -3.65 -49.08 -29.08
N ILE A 476 -4.31 -49.60 -28.05
CA ILE A 476 -5.76 -49.66 -27.98
C ILE A 476 -6.28 -48.46 -27.20
N THR A 477 -7.23 -47.73 -27.79
CA THR A 477 -7.92 -46.59 -27.20
C THR A 477 -9.42 -46.89 -27.08
N GLY A 478 -10.06 -46.34 -26.04
CA GLY A 478 -11.50 -46.48 -25.87
C GLY A 478 -11.98 -46.04 -24.48
N PRO A 479 -13.30 -46.14 -24.23
CA PRO A 479 -13.87 -45.83 -22.92
C PRO A 479 -13.20 -46.65 -21.82
N SER A 480 -12.84 -46.00 -20.70
CA SER A 480 -12.14 -46.62 -19.58
C SER A 480 -12.85 -47.88 -19.03
N ARG A 481 -14.18 -47.94 -19.13
CA ARG A 481 -14.99 -49.11 -18.75
C ARG A 481 -14.65 -50.37 -19.56
N ILE A 482 -14.35 -50.23 -20.84
CA ILE A 482 -14.02 -51.34 -21.74
C ILE A 482 -12.57 -51.77 -21.49
N LEU A 483 -11.65 -50.81 -21.39
CA LEU A 483 -10.24 -51.11 -21.17
C LEU A 483 -9.96 -51.74 -19.79
N LYS A 484 -10.78 -51.43 -18.76
CA LYS A 484 -10.68 -52.07 -17.43
C LYS A 484 -11.16 -53.52 -17.41
N THR A 485 -12.05 -53.93 -18.31
CA THR A 485 -12.58 -55.31 -18.39
C THR A 485 -11.83 -56.19 -19.37
N LEU A 486 -10.97 -55.60 -20.22
CA LEU A 486 -10.08 -56.34 -21.11
C LEU A 486 -9.05 -57.17 -20.31
N LYS A 487 -9.02 -58.47 -20.58
CA LYS A 487 -8.01 -59.39 -20.03
C LYS A 487 -6.89 -59.60 -21.06
N GLU A 488 -5.67 -59.79 -20.57
CA GLU A 488 -4.54 -60.16 -21.43
C GLU A 488 -4.86 -61.42 -22.26
N GLY A 489 -4.54 -61.38 -23.56
CA GLY A 489 -4.82 -62.45 -24.52
C GLY A 489 -6.24 -62.49 -25.09
N THR A 490 -7.12 -61.53 -24.75
CA THR A 490 -8.47 -61.43 -25.32
C THR A 490 -8.40 -61.05 -26.80
N THR A 491 -9.22 -61.69 -27.63
CA THR A 491 -9.40 -61.32 -29.03
C THR A 491 -10.31 -60.10 -29.12
N VAL A 492 -9.86 -59.05 -29.79
CA VAL A 492 -10.64 -57.82 -30.00
C VAL A 492 -10.88 -57.59 -31.49
N LYS A 493 -12.01 -56.97 -31.82
CA LYS A 493 -12.28 -56.51 -33.17
C LYS A 493 -11.92 -55.04 -33.28
N GLU A 494 -11.10 -54.72 -34.27
CA GLU A 494 -10.77 -53.35 -34.63
C GLU A 494 -12.04 -52.66 -35.12
N GLN A 495 -12.46 -51.63 -34.39
CA GLN A 495 -13.55 -50.79 -34.84
C GLN A 495 -12.97 -49.83 -35.89
N THR A 496 -13.14 -50.15 -37.18
CA THR A 496 -12.79 -49.22 -38.25
C THR A 496 -13.72 -48.01 -38.18
N THR A 497 -13.30 -46.99 -37.43
CA THR A 497 -13.93 -45.67 -37.51
C THR A 497 -13.58 -45.08 -38.87
N LYS A 498 -14.60 -44.69 -39.63
CA LYS A 498 -14.47 -44.03 -40.93
C LYS A 498 -13.50 -42.83 -40.80
N PRO A 499 -12.48 -42.70 -41.67
CA PRO A 499 -11.54 -41.58 -41.59
C PRO A 499 -12.29 -40.30 -41.98
N GLY A 500 -12.55 -39.43 -41.00
CA GLY A 500 -13.28 -38.17 -41.23
C GLY A 500 -13.72 -37.41 -39.98
N ALA A 501 -13.71 -38.02 -38.80
CA ALA A 501 -14.20 -37.36 -37.58
C ALA A 501 -13.12 -36.63 -36.74
N GLN A 502 -11.84 -36.66 -37.14
CA GLN A 502 -10.74 -36.00 -36.41
C GLN A 502 -10.30 -34.65 -37.00
N ALA A 503 -10.93 -34.16 -38.08
CA ALA A 503 -10.55 -32.89 -38.71
C ALA A 503 -11.22 -31.64 -38.08
N ASN A 504 -12.20 -31.79 -37.18
CA ASN A 504 -12.91 -30.65 -36.56
C ASN A 504 -12.65 -30.52 -35.06
N ALA A 505 -11.41 -30.74 -34.62
CA ALA A 505 -10.96 -30.39 -33.27
C ALA A 505 -9.68 -29.54 -33.26
N ASN A 506 -9.13 -29.20 -34.44
CA ASN A 506 -7.95 -28.33 -34.62
C ASN A 506 -8.30 -27.04 -35.38
N ALA A 507 -9.50 -26.50 -35.17
CA ALA A 507 -9.88 -25.16 -35.62
C ALA A 507 -11.05 -24.64 -34.79
N SER A 508 -10.77 -24.17 -33.57
CA SER A 508 -11.48 -23.08 -32.86
C SER A 508 -10.71 -22.73 -31.59
#